data_AF-A0A497NEC4-F1
#
_entry.id   AF-A0A497NEC4-F1
#
_cell.length_a   1.000
_cell.length_b   1.000
_cell.length_c   1.000
_cell.angle_alpha   90.00
_cell.angle_beta   90.00
_cell.angle_gamma   90.00
#
_symmetry.space_group_name_H-M   'P 1'
#
loop_
_entity.id
_entity.type
_entity.pdbx_description
1 polymer ?
#
loop_
_entity_poly.entity_id
_entity_poly.type
_entity_poly.pdbx_seq_one_letter_code
_entity_poly.pdbx_strand_id
1 'polypeptide(L)'
;IDILAEMFRHNFVDRTGRINEKAPTKRIRKANASLEFVVAWREETDKDEDIVITQGDIRELQLAKAAIYAGCSILMKQRVVSHEAIEKIYLAGAFGNYIDSENAKVIGIIPDVPTEKVVFVGNSALSGARMALLSTEMRREAIDLSQQLTYVELGAASNFNEELISATYLPHKDLTRFPSSP
;
A
#
# COMPACT_ATOMS: atom_id res chain seq x y z
N ILE A 1 4.06 -3.66 -5.39
CA ILE A 1 3.01 -4.21 -4.50
C ILE A 1 2.95 -5.71 -4.66
N ASP A 2 2.63 -6.21 -5.86
CA ASP A 2 2.50 -7.65 -6.13
C ASP A 2 3.77 -8.44 -5.81
N ILE A 3 4.94 -7.95 -6.23
CA ILE A 3 6.22 -8.61 -5.92
C ILE A 3 6.39 -8.82 -4.40
N LEU A 4 6.10 -7.80 -3.58
CA LEU A 4 6.22 -7.92 -2.12
C LEU A 4 5.17 -8.89 -1.56
N ALA A 5 3.94 -8.85 -2.07
CA ALA A 5 2.87 -9.77 -1.67
C ALA A 5 3.25 -11.22 -1.97
N GLU A 6 3.76 -11.50 -3.17
CA GLU A 6 4.20 -12.83 -3.57
C GLU A 6 5.42 -13.30 -2.79
N MET A 7 6.42 -12.43 -2.59
CA MET A 7 7.57 -12.75 -1.75
C MET A 7 7.17 -13.09 -0.31
N PHE A 8 6.16 -12.39 0.21
CA PHE A 8 5.61 -12.66 1.54
C PHE A 8 4.86 -14.00 1.59
N ARG A 9 3.93 -14.26 0.65
CA ARG A 9 3.18 -15.53 0.56
C ARG A 9 4.09 -16.75 0.43
N HIS A 10 5.19 -16.62 -0.31
CA HIS A 10 6.15 -17.70 -0.53
C HIS A 10 7.27 -17.77 0.51
N ASN A 11 7.19 -17.02 1.62
CA ASN A 11 8.19 -16.99 2.70
C ASN A 11 9.62 -16.60 2.23
N PHE A 12 9.72 -15.88 1.11
CA PHE A 12 10.96 -15.22 0.69
C PHE A 12 11.21 -13.95 1.49
N VAL A 13 10.16 -13.37 2.06
CA VAL A 13 10.20 -12.26 3.01
C VAL A 13 9.38 -12.64 4.24
N ASP A 14 9.92 -12.37 5.42
CA ASP A 14 9.19 -12.57 6.67
C ASP A 14 8.25 -11.40 6.98
N ARG A 15 7.46 -11.53 8.06
CA ARG A 15 6.54 -10.47 8.50
C ARG A 15 7.23 -9.16 8.87
N THR A 16 8.53 -9.17 9.16
CA THR A 16 9.28 -7.95 9.43
C THR A 16 9.73 -7.27 8.16
N GLY A 17 9.56 -7.87 6.98
CA GLY A 17 10.07 -7.39 5.70
C GLY A 17 11.50 -7.83 5.41
N ARG A 18 12.08 -8.74 6.21
CA ARG A 18 13.44 -9.23 5.99
C ARG A 18 13.45 -10.33 4.92
N ILE A 19 14.33 -10.22 3.94
CA ILE A 19 14.55 -11.28 2.94
C ILE A 19 15.15 -12.52 3.63
N ASN A 20 14.57 -13.67 3.34
CA ASN A 20 14.99 -14.96 3.86
C ASN A 20 16.14 -15.54 3.01
N GLU A 21 17.38 -15.32 3.46
CA GLU A 21 18.59 -15.86 2.81
C GLU A 21 18.59 -17.39 2.68
N LYS A 22 17.85 -18.10 3.53
CA LYS A 22 17.80 -19.58 3.54
C LYS A 22 16.72 -20.16 2.62
N ALA A 23 15.93 -19.33 1.94
CA ALA A 23 14.89 -19.84 1.07
C ALA A 23 15.50 -20.65 -0.10
N PRO A 24 14.87 -21.76 -0.53
CA PRO A 24 15.43 -22.67 -1.54
C PRO A 24 15.26 -22.12 -2.95
N THR A 25 15.83 -20.96 -3.24
CA THR A 25 15.76 -20.28 -4.54
C THR A 25 17.10 -19.70 -4.93
N LYS A 26 17.42 -19.75 -6.23
CA LYS A 26 18.60 -19.10 -6.80
C LYS A 26 18.41 -17.58 -6.95
N ARG A 27 17.18 -17.08 -6.82
CA ARG A 27 16.84 -15.66 -6.99
C ARG A 27 17.29 -14.78 -5.84
N ILE A 28 17.59 -15.34 -4.66
CA ILE A 28 18.07 -14.56 -3.52
C ILE A 28 19.59 -14.62 -3.47
N ARG A 29 20.22 -13.46 -3.42
CA ARG A 29 21.68 -13.34 -3.30
C ARG A 29 22.08 -12.14 -2.45
N LYS A 30 23.36 -12.09 -2.08
CA LYS A 30 23.98 -10.92 -1.44
C LYS A 30 24.64 -10.04 -2.50
N ALA A 31 24.30 -8.76 -2.50
CA ALA A 31 24.93 -7.72 -3.31
C ALA A 31 25.14 -6.47 -2.46
N ASN A 32 26.32 -5.84 -2.55
CA ASN A 32 26.66 -4.61 -1.79
C ASN A 32 26.31 -4.68 -0.29
N ALA A 33 26.63 -5.81 0.36
CA ALA A 33 26.31 -6.09 1.77
C ALA A 33 24.82 -6.14 2.15
N SER A 34 23.91 -6.16 1.17
CA SER A 34 22.47 -6.33 1.37
C SER A 34 21.94 -7.58 0.64
N LEU A 35 20.78 -8.08 1.06
CA LEU A 35 20.08 -9.12 0.32
C LEU A 35 19.22 -8.48 -0.78
N GLU A 36 19.13 -9.16 -1.90
CA GLU A 36 18.24 -8.81 -2.99
C GLU A 36 17.58 -10.06 -3.58
N PHE A 37 16.41 -9.87 -4.19
CA PHE A 37 15.70 -10.89 -4.94
C PHE A 37 15.68 -10.51 -6.42
N VAL A 38 16.15 -11.41 -7.28
CA VAL A 38 16.17 -11.22 -8.73
C VAL A 38 14.79 -11.52 -9.30
N VAL A 39 14.13 -10.48 -9.78
CA VAL A 39 12.81 -10.53 -10.43
C VAL A 39 12.98 -11.02 -11.87
N ALA A 40 13.93 -10.45 -12.61
CA ALA A 40 14.29 -10.87 -13.96
C ALA A 40 15.82 -10.89 -14.11
N TRP A 41 16.35 -11.94 -14.72
CA TRP A 41 17.77 -12.06 -15.05
C TRP A 41 18.10 -11.20 -16.27
N ARG A 42 19.37 -10.79 -16.41
CA ARG A 42 19.83 -10.01 -17.56
C ARG A 42 19.46 -10.61 -18.92
N GLU A 43 19.42 -11.94 -19.04
CA GLU A 43 19.06 -12.62 -20.29
C GLU A 43 17.56 -12.48 -20.63
N GLU A 44 16.75 -12.08 -19.65
CA GLU A 44 15.32 -11.82 -19.78
C GLU A 44 15.03 -10.32 -20.02
N THR A 45 16.06 -9.46 -20.05
CA THR A 45 15.90 -8.00 -20.14
C THR A 45 16.59 -7.40 -21.37
N ASP A 46 16.02 -6.31 -21.90
CA ASP A 46 16.60 -5.59 -23.05
C ASP A 46 17.87 -4.79 -22.70
N LYS A 47 18.22 -4.70 -21.41
CA LYS A 47 19.30 -3.83 -20.90
C LYS A 47 20.55 -4.58 -20.45
N ASP A 48 20.60 -5.92 -20.61
CA ASP A 48 21.70 -6.77 -20.13
C ASP A 48 22.02 -6.55 -18.63
N GLU A 49 20.98 -6.26 -17.85
CA GLU A 49 21.05 -6.03 -16.40
C GLU A 49 19.96 -6.83 -15.68
N ASP A 50 20.30 -7.36 -14.50
CA ASP A 50 19.33 -8.04 -13.65
C ASP A 50 18.35 -7.00 -13.05
N ILE A 51 17.04 -7.27 -13.10
CA ILE A 51 16.04 -6.49 -12.36
C ILE A 51 15.89 -7.12 -10.99
N VAL A 52 16.23 -6.35 -9.96
CA VAL A 52 16.22 -6.80 -8.57
C VAL A 52 15.31 -5.96 -7.70
N ILE A 53 14.81 -6.56 -6.63
CA ILE A 53 14.25 -5.86 -5.48
C ILE A 53 15.17 -6.07 -4.29
N THR A 54 15.68 -4.97 -3.74
CA THR A 54 16.64 -5.01 -2.64
C THR A 54 15.92 -5.03 -1.30
N GLN A 55 16.65 -5.40 -0.25
CA GLN A 55 16.17 -5.25 1.12
C GLN A 55 15.79 -3.79 1.43
N GLY A 56 16.50 -2.81 0.86
CA GLY A 56 16.19 -1.38 1.01
C GLY A 56 14.86 -1.00 0.37
N ASP A 57 14.60 -1.46 -0.86
CA ASP A 57 13.34 -1.22 -1.56
C ASP A 57 12.13 -1.77 -0.77
N ILE A 58 12.28 -2.93 -0.14
CA ILE A 58 11.25 -3.50 0.75
C ILE A 58 11.01 -2.58 1.94
N ARG A 59 12.05 -1.98 2.54
CA ARG A 59 11.90 -1.05 3.66
C ARG A 59 11.13 0.21 3.23
N GLU A 60 11.44 0.77 2.07
CA GLU A 60 10.70 1.93 1.53
C GLU A 60 9.24 1.60 1.26
N LEU A 61 8.96 0.42 0.68
CA LEU A 61 7.59 -0.06 0.49
C LEU A 61 6.84 -0.24 1.82
N GLN A 62 7.52 -0.77 2.85
CA GLN A 62 6.94 -0.92 4.19
C GLN A 62 6.60 0.43 4.82
N LEU A 63 7.46 1.44 4.68
CA LEU A 63 7.18 2.78 5.20
C LEU A 63 6.00 3.43 4.46
N ALA A 64 5.99 3.34 3.13
CA ALA A 64 4.90 3.90 2.32
C ALA A 64 3.55 3.27 2.66
N LYS A 65 3.47 1.93 2.72
CA LYS A 65 2.21 1.26 3.06
C LYS A 65 1.81 1.49 4.52
N ALA A 66 2.78 1.58 5.43
CA ALA A 66 2.50 1.85 6.84
C ALA A 66 1.88 3.24 7.02
N ALA A 67 2.37 4.25 6.30
CA ALA A 67 1.84 5.61 6.36
C ALA A 67 0.38 5.67 5.87
N ILE A 68 0.06 4.98 4.77
CA ILE A 68 -1.31 4.89 4.24
C ILE A 68 -2.23 4.25 5.28
N TYR A 69 -1.88 3.05 5.77
CA TYR A 69 -2.70 2.33 6.73
C TYR A 69 -2.86 3.07 8.06
N ALA A 70 -1.79 3.69 8.57
CA ALA A 70 -1.85 4.49 9.80
C ALA A 70 -2.80 5.67 9.65
N GLY A 71 -2.77 6.36 8.51
CA GLY A 71 -3.72 7.44 8.21
C GLY A 71 -5.18 6.94 8.21
N CYS A 72 -5.46 5.83 7.52
CA CYS A 72 -6.80 5.22 7.53
C CYS A 72 -7.25 4.84 8.95
N SER A 73 -6.39 4.13 9.69
CA SER A 73 -6.66 3.66 11.05
C SER A 73 -6.97 4.80 12.02
N ILE A 74 -6.19 5.88 11.99
CA ILE A 74 -6.39 7.04 12.87
C ILE A 74 -7.70 7.75 12.54
N LEU A 75 -8.01 7.95 11.25
CA LEU A 75 -9.28 8.54 10.83
C LEU A 75 -10.48 7.68 11.25
N MET A 76 -10.38 6.36 11.08
CA MET A 76 -11.39 5.41 11.55
C MET A 76 -11.59 5.51 13.06
N LYS A 77 -10.51 5.54 13.85
CA LYS A 77 -10.58 5.69 15.32
C LYS A 77 -11.22 7.02 15.73
N GLN A 78 -10.82 8.14 15.12
CA GLN A 78 -11.39 9.46 15.42
C GLN A 78 -12.87 9.58 15.07
N ARG A 79 -13.33 8.85 14.04
CA ARG A 79 -14.73 8.84 13.62
C ARG A 79 -15.53 7.66 14.19
N VAL A 80 -14.90 6.82 15.01
CA VAL A 80 -15.51 5.61 15.61
C VAL A 80 -16.12 4.70 14.53
N VAL A 81 -15.39 4.53 13.43
CA VAL A 81 -15.77 3.69 12.29
C VAL A 81 -15.05 2.35 12.39
N SER A 82 -15.78 1.25 12.38
CA SER A 82 -15.21 -0.10 12.34
C SER A 82 -14.86 -0.52 10.90
N HIS A 83 -14.11 -1.61 10.73
CA HIS A 83 -13.74 -2.12 9.40
C HIS A 83 -15.00 -2.58 8.64
N GLU A 84 -15.95 -3.18 9.35
CA GLU A 84 -17.21 -3.69 8.82
C GLU A 84 -18.13 -2.57 8.32
N ALA A 85 -18.08 -1.41 8.99
CA ALA A 85 -18.85 -0.23 8.65
C ALA A 85 -18.36 0.48 7.37
N ILE A 86 -17.18 0.13 6.85
CA ILE A 86 -16.71 0.64 5.56
C ILE A 86 -17.55 0.00 4.45
N GLU A 87 -18.30 0.82 3.70
CA GLU A 87 -19.10 0.35 2.56
C GLU A 87 -18.26 0.19 1.29
N LYS A 88 -17.37 1.16 1.01
CA LYS A 88 -16.49 1.17 -0.15
C LYS A 88 -15.16 1.84 0.15
N ILE A 89 -14.11 1.37 -0.51
CA ILE A 89 -12.79 2.01 -0.55
C ILE A 89 -12.49 2.38 -2.00
N TYR A 90 -12.38 3.68 -2.28
CA TYR A 90 -11.96 4.17 -3.59
C TYR A 90 -10.44 4.35 -3.62
N LEU A 91 -9.75 3.54 -4.43
CA LEU A 91 -8.30 3.65 -4.61
C LEU A 91 -8.00 4.47 -5.86
N ALA A 92 -7.42 5.64 -5.63
CA ALA A 92 -6.95 6.56 -6.67
C ALA A 92 -5.42 6.57 -6.74
N GLY A 93 -4.89 6.92 -7.91
CA GLY A 93 -3.46 7.10 -8.14
C GLY A 93 -2.98 6.49 -9.46
N ALA A 94 -1.73 6.75 -9.81
CA ALA A 94 -1.12 6.25 -11.05
C ALA A 94 -1.07 4.71 -11.11
N PHE A 95 -1.04 4.05 -9.95
CA PHE A 95 -1.09 2.60 -9.83
C PHE A 95 -2.50 2.01 -10.03
N GLY A 96 -3.53 2.87 -10.13
CA GLY A 96 -4.93 2.48 -10.00
C GLY A 96 -5.48 1.54 -11.07
N ASN A 97 -4.78 1.27 -12.17
CA ASN A 97 -5.25 0.27 -13.14
C ASN A 97 -4.68 -1.13 -12.92
N TYR A 98 -3.68 -1.29 -12.03
CA TYR A 98 -2.87 -2.51 -11.99
C TYR A 98 -2.60 -3.06 -10.58
N ILE A 99 -3.08 -2.40 -9.52
CA ILE A 99 -2.96 -2.97 -8.17
C ILE A 99 -3.99 -4.08 -8.01
N ASP A 100 -3.54 -5.27 -7.66
CA ASP A 100 -4.41 -6.32 -7.16
C ASP A 100 -4.85 -5.99 -5.72
N SER A 101 -6.17 -5.91 -5.50
CA SER A 101 -6.75 -5.56 -4.20
C SER A 101 -6.44 -6.59 -3.12
N GLU A 102 -6.33 -7.87 -3.49
CA GLU A 102 -5.96 -8.93 -2.56
C GLU A 102 -4.49 -8.77 -2.15
N ASN A 103 -3.60 -8.46 -3.09
CA ASN A 103 -2.19 -8.20 -2.79
C ASN A 103 -2.02 -6.97 -1.89
N ALA A 104 -2.75 -5.89 -2.16
CA ALA A 104 -2.74 -4.69 -1.33
C ALA A 104 -3.18 -4.98 0.12
N LYS A 105 -4.19 -5.84 0.29
CA LYS A 105 -4.67 -6.30 1.59
C LYS A 105 -3.65 -7.20 2.29
N VAL A 106 -3.06 -8.16 1.57
CA VAL A 106 -2.05 -9.11 2.09
C VAL A 106 -0.79 -8.41 2.62
N ILE A 107 -0.38 -7.30 2.01
CA ILE A 107 0.75 -6.51 2.53
C ILE A 107 0.33 -5.42 3.51
N GLY A 108 -0.97 -5.25 3.75
CA GLY A 108 -1.54 -4.29 4.71
C GLY A 108 -1.45 -2.83 4.28
N ILE A 109 -1.70 -2.53 2.99
CA ILE A 109 -1.90 -1.15 2.52
C ILE A 109 -3.28 -0.64 2.95
N ILE A 110 -4.31 -1.48 2.77
CA ILE A 110 -5.70 -1.14 3.03
C ILE A 110 -6.20 -1.86 4.29
N PRO A 111 -7.22 -1.32 5.00
CA PRO A 111 -7.94 -2.03 6.04
C PRO A 111 -8.43 -3.40 5.55
N ASP A 112 -8.50 -4.38 6.46
CA ASP A 112 -9.05 -5.70 6.14
C ASP A 112 -10.56 -5.60 5.90
N VAL A 113 -10.93 -5.40 4.63
CA VAL A 113 -12.30 -5.38 4.13
C VAL A 113 -12.43 -6.34 2.96
N PRO A 114 -13.64 -6.85 2.69
CA PRO A 114 -13.89 -7.66 1.50
C PRO A 114 -13.44 -6.91 0.23
N THR A 115 -12.70 -7.60 -0.65
CA THR A 115 -12.07 -7.00 -1.84
C THR A 115 -13.09 -6.41 -2.82
N GLU A 116 -14.32 -6.92 -2.84
CA GLU A 116 -15.43 -6.39 -3.63
C GLU A 116 -15.85 -4.97 -3.23
N LYS A 117 -15.48 -4.51 -2.02
CA LYS A 117 -15.68 -3.12 -1.57
C LYS A 117 -14.60 -2.18 -2.11
N VAL A 118 -13.51 -2.71 -2.67
CA VAL A 118 -12.39 -1.92 -3.19
C VAL A 118 -12.64 -1.59 -4.66
N VAL A 119 -12.70 -0.30 -4.99
CA VAL A 119 -12.95 0.21 -6.33
C VAL A 119 -11.78 1.07 -6.77
N PHE A 120 -11.17 0.69 -7.88
CA PHE A 120 -10.13 1.48 -8.50
C PHE A 120 -10.72 2.57 -9.39
N VAL A 121 -10.31 3.81 -9.14
CA VAL A 121 -10.80 5.00 -9.89
C VAL A 121 -9.72 5.65 -10.75
N GLY A 122 -8.54 5.01 -10.86
CA GLY A 122 -7.42 5.49 -11.65
C GLY A 122 -6.90 6.86 -11.19
N ASN A 123 -6.47 7.68 -12.14
CA ASN A 123 -6.02 9.05 -11.85
C ASN A 123 -7.23 9.99 -11.69
N SER A 124 -7.77 10.04 -10.47
CA SER A 124 -8.92 10.88 -10.12
C SER A 124 -8.61 12.37 -10.19
N ALA A 125 -7.36 12.79 -9.92
CA ALA A 125 -6.94 14.18 -10.03
C ALA A 125 -7.04 14.69 -11.48
N LEU A 126 -6.51 13.91 -12.45
CA LEU A 126 -6.61 14.25 -13.87
C LEU A 126 -8.07 14.21 -14.36
N SER A 127 -8.83 13.21 -13.92
CA SER A 127 -10.26 13.08 -14.27
C SER A 127 -11.08 14.26 -13.74
N GLY A 128 -10.87 14.64 -12.48
CA GLY A 128 -11.51 15.81 -11.85
C GLY A 128 -11.10 17.12 -12.52
N ALA A 129 -9.83 17.29 -12.87
CA ALA A 129 -9.37 18.46 -13.62
C ALA A 129 -10.06 18.58 -14.99
N ARG A 130 -10.21 17.45 -15.71
CA ARG A 130 -10.97 17.41 -16.97
C ARG A 130 -12.44 17.78 -16.77
N MET A 131 -13.09 17.26 -15.73
CA MET A 131 -14.48 17.59 -15.41
C MET A 131 -14.65 19.09 -15.12
N ALA A 132 -13.79 19.68 -14.29
CA ALA A 132 -13.83 21.09 -13.97
C ALA A 132 -13.44 22.01 -15.15
N LEU A 133 -12.63 21.52 -16.09
CA LEU A 133 -12.31 22.24 -17.32
C LEU A 133 -13.53 22.33 -18.25
N LEU A 134 -14.26 21.23 -18.40
CA LEU A 134 -15.39 21.10 -19.33
C LEU A 134 -16.73 21.59 -18.76
N SER A 135 -16.88 21.67 -17.43
CA SER A 135 -18.12 22.10 -16.77
C SER A 135 -17.85 23.12 -15.66
N THR A 136 -18.47 24.29 -15.79
CA THR A 136 -18.46 25.33 -14.76
C THR A 136 -19.26 24.94 -13.52
N GLU A 137 -20.27 24.09 -13.67
CA GLU A 137 -21.03 23.50 -12.56
C GLU A 137 -20.16 22.58 -11.72
N MET A 138 -19.48 21.60 -12.36
CA MET A 138 -18.56 20.68 -11.66
C MET A 138 -17.40 21.44 -11.00
N ARG A 139 -16.94 22.52 -11.62
CA ARG A 139 -15.92 23.40 -11.03
C ARG A 139 -16.42 24.07 -9.75
N ARG A 140 -17.67 24.56 -9.75
CA ARG A 140 -18.28 25.17 -8.56
C ARG A 140 -18.48 24.14 -7.46
N GLU A 141 -19.00 22.96 -7.79
CA GLU A 141 -19.17 21.85 -6.85
C GLU A 141 -17.85 21.45 -6.18
N ALA A 142 -16.75 21.37 -6.94
CA ALA A 142 -15.43 21.08 -6.38
C ALA A 142 -14.95 22.16 -5.38
N ILE A 143 -15.25 23.44 -5.65
CA ILE A 143 -14.93 24.54 -4.73
C ILE A 143 -15.77 24.41 -3.46
N ASP A 144 -17.08 24.19 -3.59
CA ASP A 144 -17.99 24.07 -2.44
C ASP A 144 -17.62 22.86 -1.57
N LEU A 145 -17.29 21.71 -2.18
CA LEU A 145 -16.84 20.52 -1.47
C LEU A 145 -15.53 20.78 -0.71
N SER A 146 -14.58 21.51 -1.30
CA SER A 146 -13.31 21.83 -0.65
C SER A 146 -13.48 22.62 0.65
N GLN A 147 -14.56 23.40 0.78
CA GLN A 147 -14.89 24.17 1.98
C GLN A 147 -15.51 23.32 3.09
N GLN A 148 -15.99 22.11 2.77
CA GLN A 148 -16.57 21.17 3.74
C GLN A 148 -15.54 20.17 4.28
N LEU A 149 -14.35 20.09 3.68
CA LEU A 149 -13.29 19.19 4.11
C LEU A 149 -12.64 19.66 5.41
N THR A 150 -12.61 18.77 6.40
CA THR A 150 -11.84 18.99 7.63
C THR A 150 -10.48 18.33 7.50
N TYR A 151 -9.41 19.13 7.52
CA TYR A 151 -8.04 18.61 7.55
C TYR A 151 -7.75 18.00 8.92
N VAL A 152 -7.13 16.82 8.93
CA VAL A 152 -6.66 16.13 10.13
C VAL A 152 -5.14 16.03 10.05
N GLU A 153 -4.46 16.67 11.00
CA GLU A 153 -3.01 16.60 11.11
C GLU A 153 -2.59 15.28 11.76
N LEU A 154 -2.32 14.27 10.93
CA LEU A 154 -1.96 12.92 11.41
C LEU A 154 -0.66 12.91 12.22
N GLY A 155 0.34 13.72 11.85
CA GLY A 155 1.62 13.79 12.57
C GLY A 155 1.51 14.31 14.00
N ALA A 156 0.44 15.04 14.33
CA ALA A 156 0.17 15.53 15.68
C ALA A 156 -0.64 14.52 16.52
N ALA A 157 -1.15 13.44 15.92
CA ALA A 157 -1.87 12.41 16.66
C ALA A 157 -0.90 11.65 17.57
N SER A 158 -1.22 11.58 18.86
CA SER A 158 -0.36 10.97 19.89
C SER A 158 0.00 9.50 19.60
N ASN A 159 -0.87 8.79 18.88
CA ASN A 159 -0.69 7.39 18.51
C ASN A 159 -0.12 7.18 17.09
N PHE A 160 0.23 8.24 16.34
CA PHE A 160 0.67 8.10 14.95
C PHE A 160 1.93 7.25 14.81
N ASN A 161 2.95 7.51 15.62
CA ASN A 161 4.21 6.77 15.53
C ASN A 161 4.03 5.29 15.90
N GLU A 162 3.23 4.98 16.91
CA GLU A 162 2.93 3.60 17.31
C GLU A 162 2.17 2.85 16.22
N GLU A 163 1.18 3.52 15.61
CA GLU A 163 0.39 2.98 14.50
C GLU A 163 1.27 2.75 13.27
N LEU A 164 2.12 3.71 12.91
CA LEU A 164 3.06 3.62 11.79
C LEU A 164 4.04 2.46 11.98
N ILE A 165 4.69 2.37 13.15
CA ILE A 165 5.63 1.29 13.45
C ILE A 165 4.92 -0.06 13.40
N SER A 166 3.72 -0.18 13.98
CA SER A 166 2.93 -1.41 13.95
C SER A 166 2.53 -1.80 12.53
N ALA A 167 2.25 -0.82 11.68
CA ALA A 167 1.90 -1.01 10.29
C ALA A 167 3.09 -1.30 9.37
N THR A 168 4.35 -1.25 9.84
CA THR A 168 5.50 -1.68 9.01
C THR A 168 5.55 -3.20 8.78
N TYR A 169 5.04 -3.99 9.72
CA TYR A 169 4.96 -5.46 9.61
C TYR A 169 4.00 -5.88 8.52
N LEU A 170 4.16 -7.06 7.91
CA LEU A 170 3.27 -7.60 6.88
C LEU A 170 2.27 -8.61 7.50
N PRO A 171 0.95 -8.46 7.28
CA PRO A 171 0.27 -7.22 6.85
C PRO A 171 0.33 -6.13 7.92
N HIS A 172 0.42 -6.51 9.19
CA HIS A 172 0.46 -5.62 10.36
C HIS A 172 1.01 -6.39 11.59
N LYS A 173 1.48 -5.68 12.63
CA LYS A 173 2.03 -6.31 13.85
C LYS A 173 0.96 -7.11 14.60
N ASP A 174 -0.19 -6.48 14.82
CA ASP A 174 -1.40 -7.10 15.33
C ASP A 174 -2.19 -7.77 14.20
N LEU A 175 -2.25 -9.10 14.20
CA LEU A 175 -2.93 -9.92 13.20
C LEU A 175 -4.45 -9.94 13.38
N THR A 176 -4.98 -9.58 14.56
CA THR A 176 -6.43 -9.57 14.79
C THR A 176 -7.15 -8.53 13.93
N ARG A 177 -6.39 -7.57 13.38
CA ARG A 177 -6.86 -6.55 12.44
C ARG A 177 -6.88 -7.00 10.98
N PHE A 178 -6.28 -8.16 10.70
CA PHE A 178 -6.22 -8.77 9.38
C PHE A 178 -6.60 -10.26 9.44
N PRO A 179 -7.79 -10.62 9.95
CA PRO A 179 -8.23 -12.01 10.02
C PRO A 179 -8.32 -12.72 8.66
N SER A 180 -8.39 -11.97 7.55
CA SER A 180 -8.42 -12.56 6.20
C SER A 180 -7.03 -12.80 5.58
N SER A 181 -5.95 -12.38 6.25
CA SER A 181 -4.57 -12.57 5.76
C SER A 181 -4.14 -14.05 5.86
N PRO A 182 -3.40 -14.57 4.87
CA PRO A 182 -2.79 -15.91 4.94
C PRO A 182 -1.74 -16.02 6.04
#